data_AF-A0A4R9LSU2-F1
#
_entry.id   AF-A0A4R9LSU2-F1
#
_cell.length_a   1.000
_cell.length_b   1.000
_cell.length_c   1.000
_cell.angle_alpha   90.00
_cell.angle_beta   90.00
_cell.angle_gamma   90.00
#
_symmetry.space_group_name_H-M   'P 1'
#
loop_
_entity.id
_entity.type
_entity.pdbx_description
1 polymer ?
#
loop_
_entity_poly.entity_id
_entity_poly.type
_entity_poly.pdbx_seq_one_letter_code
_entity_poly.pdbx_strand_id
1 'polypeptide(L)'
;MEHSTLNPSRHGYEIHHDTCFGCGKQNPIGLSADFTFDDATGEVRFIYNFKRMFNGAPTFVHGGILSALLDEAMGSLCFHLGFIVMTDTMGFKFHKATPVEKDLLVRAWPVKKAKRKVLLECELTSIDGSLLFVKGEGAFHVLPPRFFSEKLTGGKISVASELLEVNKLKRAHFFDRIST
;
A
#
# COMPACT_ATOMS: atom_id res chain seq x y z
N MET A 1 32.22 3.49 -5.00
CA MET A 1 30.75 3.55 -5.07
C MET A 1 30.25 3.37 -3.66
N GLU A 2 29.87 4.47 -3.03
CA GLU A 2 29.47 4.48 -1.62
C GLU A 2 28.15 3.73 -1.51
N HIS A 3 28.13 2.62 -0.78
CA HIS A 3 26.91 1.90 -0.52
C HIS A 3 26.02 2.80 0.34
N SER A 4 24.86 3.19 -0.19
CA SER A 4 23.85 3.95 0.56
C SER A 4 23.61 3.29 1.92
N THR A 5 23.75 4.06 3.00
CA THR A 5 23.50 3.65 4.39
C THR A 5 22.01 3.60 4.73
N LEU A 6 21.12 3.82 3.75
CA LEU A 6 19.68 3.82 3.95
C LEU A 6 19.18 2.39 4.19
N ASN A 7 18.35 2.23 5.21
CA ASN A 7 17.58 1.02 5.41
C ASN A 7 16.39 0.98 4.44
N PRO A 8 15.89 -0.21 4.07
CA PRO A 8 14.63 -0.32 3.35
C PRO A 8 13.50 0.39 4.08
N SER A 9 12.61 1.00 3.31
CA SER A 9 11.40 1.64 3.84
C SER A 9 10.56 0.66 4.65
N ARG A 10 10.04 1.11 5.78
CA ARG A 10 9.13 0.35 6.62
C ARG A 10 7.71 0.90 6.59
N HIS A 11 7.54 2.21 6.42
CA HIS A 11 6.23 2.88 6.41
C HIS A 11 6.02 3.65 5.11
N GLY A 12 4.76 3.74 4.66
CA GLY A 12 4.43 4.41 3.40
C GLY A 12 4.87 5.87 3.33
N TYR A 13 4.82 6.59 4.46
CA TYR A 13 5.17 8.02 4.53
C TYR A 13 6.66 8.30 4.31
N GLU A 14 7.53 7.29 4.34
CA GLU A 14 8.97 7.43 4.09
C GLU A 14 9.26 7.60 2.59
N ILE A 15 8.37 7.09 1.72
CA ILE A 15 8.52 7.14 0.27
C ILE A 15 7.59 8.21 -0.33
N HIS A 16 6.35 8.29 0.15
CA HIS A 16 5.36 9.20 -0.39
C HIS A 16 5.53 10.64 0.11
N HIS A 17 4.93 11.58 -0.63
CA HIS A 17 4.89 12.99 -0.25
C HIS A 17 3.98 13.23 0.98
N ASP A 18 4.25 14.30 1.72
CA ASP A 18 3.59 14.55 3.01
C ASP A 18 2.08 14.86 2.90
N THR A 19 1.60 15.17 1.69
CA THR A 19 0.18 15.42 1.39
C THR A 19 -0.54 14.21 0.77
N CYS A 20 0.11 13.05 0.69
CA CYS A 20 -0.48 11.80 0.20
C CYS A 20 -1.79 11.49 0.94
N PHE A 21 -2.82 11.05 0.20
CA PHE A 21 -4.12 10.73 0.80
C PHE A 21 -4.02 9.54 1.75
N GLY A 22 -3.26 8.50 1.41
CA GLY A 22 -3.02 7.34 2.27
C GLY A 22 -2.24 7.67 3.55
N CYS A 23 -0.96 8.06 3.42
CA CYS A 23 -0.01 8.12 4.54
C CYS A 23 0.54 9.51 4.84
N GLY A 24 0.11 10.53 4.09
CA GLY A 24 0.61 11.89 4.23
C GLY A 24 0.26 12.48 5.60
N LYS A 25 1.28 12.83 6.38
CA LYS A 25 1.13 13.41 7.73
C LYS A 25 0.58 14.84 7.70
N GLN A 26 0.67 15.52 6.56
CA GLN A 26 0.17 16.89 6.36
C GLN A 26 -1.17 16.92 5.61
N ASN A 27 -1.79 15.76 5.31
CA ASN A 27 -3.12 15.71 4.75
C ASN A 27 -4.17 15.59 5.88
N PRO A 28 -4.88 16.66 6.26
CA PRO A 28 -5.79 16.64 7.41
C PRO A 28 -7.05 15.78 7.20
N ILE A 29 -7.34 15.43 5.95
CA ILE A 29 -8.49 14.60 5.56
C ILE A 29 -8.07 13.25 4.98
N GLY A 30 -6.77 12.95 5.00
CA GLY A 30 -6.23 11.67 4.54
C GLY A 30 -6.55 10.52 5.50
N LEU A 31 -6.23 9.31 5.06
CA LEU A 31 -6.38 8.11 5.87
C LEU A 31 -5.39 8.08 7.04
N SER A 32 -4.22 8.71 6.88
CA SER A 32 -3.11 8.71 7.84
C SER A 32 -2.73 7.30 8.30
N ALA A 33 -2.76 6.34 7.38
CA ALA A 33 -2.39 4.95 7.64
C ALA A 33 -0.88 4.74 7.49
N ASP A 34 -0.32 3.80 8.27
CA ASP A 34 1.12 3.55 8.29
C ASP A 34 1.63 2.78 7.05
N PHE A 35 0.78 1.90 6.49
CA PHE A 35 1.13 0.93 5.45
C PHE A 35 2.44 0.18 5.74
N THR A 36 2.57 -0.34 6.95
CA THR A 36 3.82 -0.97 7.40
C THR A 36 4.17 -2.19 6.54
N PHE A 37 5.39 -2.23 6.03
CA PHE A 37 5.95 -3.41 5.39
C PHE A 37 6.46 -4.41 6.43
N ASP A 38 6.12 -5.67 6.23
CA ASP A 38 6.56 -6.81 7.04
C ASP A 38 7.60 -7.62 6.26
N ASP A 39 8.89 -7.45 6.62
CA ASP A 39 10.00 -8.15 5.97
C ASP A 39 10.00 -9.68 6.20
N ALA A 40 9.22 -10.22 7.14
CA ALA A 40 9.11 -11.67 7.29
C ALA A 40 8.18 -12.28 6.23
N THR A 41 7.12 -11.57 5.87
CA THR A 41 6.07 -12.06 4.97
C THR A 41 6.17 -11.49 3.55
N GLY A 42 6.77 -10.30 3.39
CA GLY A 42 6.79 -9.56 2.13
C GLY A 42 5.50 -8.81 1.85
N GLU A 43 4.74 -8.51 2.90
CA GLU A 43 3.40 -7.93 2.83
C GLU A 43 3.40 -6.49 3.35
N VAL A 44 2.41 -5.71 2.93
CA VAL A 44 1.96 -4.58 3.75
C VAL A 44 0.95 -5.11 4.74
N ARG A 45 1.20 -4.90 6.03
CA ARG A 45 0.36 -5.39 7.13
C ARG A 45 0.29 -4.37 8.25
N PHE A 46 -0.91 -3.90 8.58
CA PHE A 46 -1.11 -2.93 9.64
C PHE A 46 -2.53 -3.01 10.23
N ILE A 47 -2.68 -2.47 11.45
CA ILE A 47 -3.98 -2.30 12.09
C ILE A 47 -4.51 -0.92 11.71
N TYR A 48 -5.79 -0.86 11.34
CA TYR A 48 -6.46 0.39 11.03
C TYR A 48 -7.79 0.50 11.79
N ASN A 49 -8.02 1.67 12.37
CA ASN A 49 -9.26 2.01 13.05
C ASN A 49 -9.98 3.10 12.25
N PHE A 50 -11.10 2.74 11.63
CA PHE A 50 -11.90 3.69 10.87
C PHE A 50 -12.67 4.59 11.84
N LYS A 51 -12.35 5.89 11.89
CA LYS A 51 -13.12 6.86 12.67
C LYS A 51 -14.58 6.94 12.21
N ARG A 52 -15.47 7.36 13.10
CA ARG A 52 -16.90 7.52 12.82
C ARG A 52 -17.23 8.39 11.60
N MET A 53 -16.36 9.34 11.26
CA MET A 53 -16.53 10.20 10.08
C MET A 53 -16.46 9.44 8.74
N PHE A 54 -15.96 8.21 8.73
CA PHE A 54 -15.91 7.36 7.54
C PHE A 54 -17.20 6.56 7.30
N ASN A 55 -18.27 6.84 8.05
CA ASN A 55 -19.57 6.18 7.87
C ASN A 55 -20.10 6.35 6.44
N GLY A 56 -20.55 5.24 5.86
CA GLY A 56 -21.46 5.25 4.71
C GLY A 56 -22.88 4.98 5.17
N ALA A 57 -23.13 3.75 5.63
CA ALA A 57 -24.31 3.43 6.41
C ALA A 57 -24.08 3.76 7.90
N PRO A 58 -25.14 3.96 8.71
CA PRO A 58 -24.97 4.20 10.14
C PRO A 58 -24.11 3.12 10.79
N THR A 59 -23.01 3.51 11.44
CA THR A 59 -22.04 2.64 12.14
C THR A 59 -21.17 1.73 11.26
N PHE A 60 -21.24 1.87 9.93
CA PHE A 60 -20.44 1.08 9.00
C PHE A 60 -19.65 1.95 8.02
N VAL A 61 -18.41 1.56 7.74
CA VAL A 61 -17.51 2.27 6.83
C VAL A 61 -18.10 2.33 5.41
N HIS A 62 -18.01 3.48 4.76
CA HIS A 62 -18.39 3.62 3.37
C HIS A 62 -17.54 2.73 2.45
N GLY A 63 -18.16 1.99 1.54
CA GLY A 63 -17.47 1.06 0.64
C GLY A 63 -16.32 1.71 -0.16
N GLY A 64 -16.51 2.96 -0.61
CA GLY A 64 -15.46 3.72 -1.28
C GLY A 64 -14.24 4.04 -0.42
N ILE A 65 -14.41 4.20 0.90
CA ILE A 65 -13.28 4.41 1.83
C ILE A 65 -12.50 3.12 2.03
N LEU A 66 -13.21 1.98 2.13
CA LEU A 66 -12.59 0.66 2.17
C LEU A 66 -11.77 0.40 0.91
N SER A 67 -12.35 0.68 -0.27
CA SER A 67 -11.65 0.57 -1.55
C SER A 67 -10.40 1.44 -1.60
N ALA A 68 -10.49 2.71 -1.16
CA ALA A 68 -9.35 3.62 -1.14
C ALA A 68 -8.22 3.13 -0.22
N LEU A 69 -8.54 2.65 0.99
CA LEU A 69 -7.53 2.11 1.91
C LEU A 69 -6.82 0.88 1.31
N LEU A 70 -7.57 -0.02 0.68
CA LEU A 70 -7.02 -1.24 0.11
C LEU A 70 -6.20 -0.99 -1.17
N ASP A 71 -6.64 -0.04 -2.02
CA ASP A 71 -5.84 0.43 -3.16
C ASP A 71 -4.53 1.08 -2.68
N GLU A 72 -4.58 1.97 -1.68
CA GLU A 72 -3.39 2.59 -1.08
C GLU A 72 -2.46 1.55 -0.42
N ALA A 73 -2.99 0.48 0.17
CA ALA A 73 -2.18 -0.61 0.73
C ALA A 73 -1.45 -1.41 -0.36
N MET A 74 -2.14 -1.80 -1.44
CA MET A 74 -1.52 -2.47 -2.59
C MET A 74 -0.53 -1.57 -3.34
N GLY A 75 -0.85 -0.29 -3.49
CA GLY A 75 0.02 0.73 -4.06
C GLY A 75 1.29 0.91 -3.23
N SER A 76 1.15 1.14 -1.92
CA SER A 76 2.29 1.27 -0.99
C SER A 76 3.19 0.05 -1.01
N LEU A 77 2.62 -1.15 -1.13
CA LEU A 77 3.40 -2.37 -1.30
C LEU A 77 4.26 -2.35 -2.58
N CYS A 78 3.74 -1.83 -3.70
CA CYS A 78 4.55 -1.67 -4.91
C CYS A 78 5.76 -0.75 -4.66
N PHE A 79 5.58 0.37 -3.95
CA PHE A 79 6.67 1.28 -3.60
C PHE A 79 7.66 0.62 -2.63
N HIS A 80 7.19 -0.12 -1.61
CA HIS A 80 8.05 -0.90 -0.72
C HIS A 80 8.85 -1.98 -1.44
N LEU A 81 8.38 -2.45 -2.59
CA LEU A 81 9.06 -3.40 -3.46
C LEU A 81 9.93 -2.71 -4.54
N GLY A 82 10.02 -1.38 -4.52
CA GLY A 82 10.88 -0.61 -5.41
C GLY A 82 10.27 -0.26 -6.77
N PHE A 83 8.93 -0.30 -6.90
CA PHE A 83 8.22 0.08 -8.12
C PHE A 83 7.42 1.36 -7.92
N ILE A 84 7.67 2.33 -8.79
CA ILE A 84 6.74 3.45 -9.00
C ILE A 84 5.63 2.96 -9.91
N VAL A 85 4.39 3.10 -9.44
CA VAL A 85 3.22 2.55 -10.13
C VAL A 85 2.07 3.53 -10.21
N MET A 86 1.12 3.21 -11.09
CA MET A 86 -0.25 3.73 -11.07
C MET A 86 -1.22 2.55 -11.06
N THR A 87 -2.36 2.68 -10.38
CA THR A 87 -3.43 1.69 -10.42
C THR A 87 -3.94 1.55 -11.86
N ASP A 88 -3.95 0.32 -12.38
CA ASP A 88 -4.42 -0.03 -13.73
C ASP A 88 -5.86 -0.58 -13.62
N THR A 89 -6.04 -1.58 -12.75
CA THR A 89 -7.34 -2.16 -12.42
C THR A 89 -7.39 -2.51 -10.94
N MET A 90 -8.57 -2.40 -10.33
CA MET A 90 -8.84 -2.91 -8.99
C MET A 90 -10.25 -3.49 -8.92
N GLY A 91 -10.44 -4.51 -8.10
CA GLY A 91 -11.72 -5.15 -7.85
C GLY A 91 -11.86 -5.58 -6.40
N PHE A 92 -13.04 -5.38 -5.82
CA PHE A 92 -13.31 -5.67 -4.41
C PHE A 92 -14.60 -6.48 -4.24
N LYS A 93 -14.55 -7.45 -3.33
CA LYS A 93 -15.71 -8.21 -2.84
C LYS A 93 -15.95 -7.84 -1.38
N PHE A 94 -17.10 -7.24 -1.11
CA PHE A 94 -17.53 -6.84 0.23
C PHE A 94 -18.36 -7.96 0.85
N HIS A 95 -17.72 -8.78 1.69
CA HIS A 95 -18.32 -9.98 2.28
C HIS A 95 -19.19 -9.68 3.49
N LYS A 96 -18.82 -8.68 4.30
CA LYS A 96 -19.56 -8.22 5.48
C LYS A 96 -19.47 -6.72 5.63
N ALA A 97 -20.48 -6.11 6.24
CA ALA A 97 -20.46 -4.69 6.59
C ALA A 97 -19.33 -4.43 7.59
N THR A 98 -18.45 -3.49 7.26
CA THR A 98 -17.27 -3.17 8.07
C THR A 98 -17.63 -2.14 9.14
N PRO A 99 -17.46 -2.43 10.43
CA PRO A 99 -17.76 -1.47 11.49
C PRO A 99 -16.73 -0.33 11.51
N VAL A 100 -17.18 0.88 11.82
CA VAL A 100 -16.29 1.95 12.30
C VAL A 100 -15.89 1.71 13.76
N GLU A 101 -14.88 2.42 14.24
CA GLU A 101 -14.43 2.46 15.64
C GLU A 101 -14.03 1.07 16.18
N LYS A 102 -13.48 0.24 15.28
CA LYS A 102 -12.91 -1.08 15.56
C LYS A 102 -11.55 -1.20 14.91
N ASP A 103 -10.64 -1.87 15.61
CA ASP A 103 -9.33 -2.23 15.09
C ASP A 103 -9.46 -3.41 14.13
N LEU A 104 -9.07 -3.17 12.88
CA LEU A 104 -9.16 -4.13 11.80
C LEU A 104 -7.78 -4.35 11.19
N LEU A 105 -7.53 -5.58 10.74
CA LEU A 105 -6.27 -5.96 10.13
C LEU A 105 -6.36 -5.79 8.61
N VAL A 106 -5.49 -4.94 8.07
CA VAL A 106 -5.27 -4.76 6.63
C VAL A 106 -4.05 -5.55 6.21
N ARG A 107 -4.17 -6.30 5.11
CA ARG A 107 -3.05 -6.97 4.46
C ARG A 107 -3.09 -6.76 2.95
N ALA A 108 -1.92 -6.62 2.35
CA ALA A 108 -1.73 -6.72 0.90
C ALA A 108 -0.46 -7.52 0.60
N TRP A 109 -0.47 -8.33 -0.45
CA TRP A 109 0.67 -9.17 -0.83
C TRP A 109 0.79 -9.26 -2.36
N PRO A 110 2.01 -9.44 -2.89
CA PRO A 110 2.21 -9.58 -4.31
C PRO A 110 1.82 -10.99 -4.75
N VAL A 111 1.10 -11.10 -5.87
CA VAL A 111 0.66 -12.38 -6.46
C VAL A 111 1.50 -12.72 -7.68
N LYS A 112 1.82 -11.73 -8.52
CA LYS A 112 2.60 -11.96 -9.74
C LYS A 112 3.30 -10.70 -10.22
N LYS A 113 4.54 -10.83 -10.69
CA LYS A 113 5.21 -9.79 -11.48
C LYS A 113 5.10 -10.09 -12.96
N ALA A 114 4.38 -9.23 -13.68
CA ALA A 114 4.41 -9.20 -15.14
C ALA A 114 5.43 -8.15 -15.63
N LYS A 115 5.72 -8.15 -16.94
CA LYS A 115 6.69 -7.24 -17.56
C LYS A 115 6.45 -5.76 -17.19
N ARG A 116 5.22 -5.28 -17.31
CA ARG A 116 4.83 -3.89 -17.01
C ARG A 116 3.77 -3.75 -15.91
N LYS A 117 3.41 -4.84 -15.23
CA LYS A 117 2.41 -4.81 -14.15
C LYS A 117 2.91 -5.55 -12.91
N VAL A 118 2.43 -5.15 -11.75
CA VAL A 118 2.46 -5.94 -10.51
C VAL A 118 1.02 -6.31 -10.20
N LEU A 119 0.73 -7.59 -10.00
CA LEU A 119 -0.57 -8.07 -9.58
C LEU A 119 -0.50 -8.36 -8.09
N LEU A 120 -1.46 -7.85 -7.34
CA LEU A 120 -1.54 -7.96 -5.89
C LEU A 120 -2.93 -8.37 -5.46
N GLU A 121 -3.00 -8.97 -4.28
CA GLU A 121 -4.23 -9.20 -3.54
C GLU A 121 -4.17 -8.45 -2.21
N CYS A 122 -5.35 -8.19 -1.65
CA CYS A 122 -5.48 -7.58 -0.33
C CYS A 122 -6.73 -8.08 0.39
N GLU A 123 -6.69 -8.00 1.72
CA GLU A 123 -7.82 -8.35 2.57
C GLU A 123 -7.93 -7.39 3.76
N LEU A 124 -9.18 -7.16 4.18
CA LEU A 124 -9.53 -6.53 5.44
C LEU A 124 -10.26 -7.55 6.31
N THR A 125 -9.73 -7.79 7.50
CA THR A 125 -10.22 -8.80 8.44
C THR A 125 -10.38 -8.24 9.85
N SER A 126 -11.05 -8.99 10.74
CA SER A 126 -10.90 -8.78 12.18
C SER A 126 -9.44 -8.98 12.60
N ILE A 127 -9.03 -8.41 13.73
CA ILE A 127 -7.63 -8.47 14.19
C ILE A 127 -7.09 -9.91 14.37
N ASP A 128 -7.97 -10.85 14.73
CA ASP A 128 -7.68 -12.27 14.88
C ASP A 128 -7.73 -13.07 13.55
N GLY A 129 -8.09 -12.40 12.45
CA GLY A 129 -8.25 -13.01 11.12
C GLY A 129 -9.47 -13.92 10.96
N SER A 130 -10.33 -14.04 11.98
CA SER A 130 -11.47 -14.98 11.95
C SER A 130 -12.61 -14.52 11.03
N LEU A 131 -12.68 -13.22 10.75
CA LEU A 131 -13.75 -12.59 9.99
C LEU A 131 -13.22 -11.80 8.79
N LEU A 132 -13.57 -12.24 7.57
CA LEU A 132 -13.30 -11.49 6.34
C LEU A 132 -14.38 -10.45 6.08
N PHE A 133 -13.98 -9.18 5.96
CA PHE A 133 -14.86 -8.07 5.59
C PHE A 133 -14.79 -7.78 4.10
N VAL A 134 -13.57 -7.62 3.58
CA VAL A 134 -13.32 -7.26 2.18
C VAL A 134 -12.14 -8.06 1.65
N LYS A 135 -12.28 -8.61 0.45
CA LYS A 135 -11.17 -9.15 -0.33
C LYS A 135 -11.04 -8.36 -1.61
N GLY A 136 -9.81 -8.06 -2.03
CA GLY A 136 -9.53 -7.30 -3.23
C GLY A 136 -8.38 -7.87 -4.03
N GLU A 137 -8.38 -7.51 -5.31
CA GLU A 137 -7.30 -7.76 -6.25
C GLU A 137 -7.01 -6.48 -7.03
N GLY A 138 -5.75 -6.31 -7.43
CA GLY A 138 -5.30 -5.11 -8.14
C GLY A 138 -4.18 -5.40 -9.11
N ALA A 139 -4.18 -4.68 -10.23
CA ALA A 139 -3.05 -4.62 -11.15
C ALA A 139 -2.52 -3.18 -11.17
N PHE A 140 -1.20 -3.06 -11.05
CA PHE A 140 -0.52 -1.78 -10.95
C PHE A 140 0.49 -1.67 -12.09
N HIS A 141 0.36 -0.63 -12.93
CA HIS A 141 1.24 -0.38 -14.05
C HIS A 141 2.56 0.22 -13.57
N VAL A 142 3.68 -0.43 -13.87
CA VAL A 142 5.01 0.08 -13.52
C VAL A 142 5.37 1.23 -14.46
N LEU A 143 5.58 2.42 -13.90
CA LEU A 143 5.95 3.60 -14.68
C LEU A 143 7.43 3.52 -15.08
N PRO A 144 7.77 3.87 -16.34
CA PRO A 144 9.17 3.97 -16.74
C PRO A 144 9.87 5.17 -16.06
N PRO A 145 11.22 5.11 -15.93
CA PRO A 145 11.99 6.14 -15.20
C PRO A 145 11.78 7.58 -15.64
N ARG A 146 11.43 7.81 -16.92
CA ARG A 146 11.12 9.15 -17.44
C ARG A 146 9.95 9.85 -16.75
N PHE A 147 9.09 9.12 -16.05
CA PHE A 147 8.01 9.71 -15.26
C PHE A 147 8.42 9.99 -13.82
N PHE A 148 9.66 9.72 -13.41
CA PHE A 148 10.13 10.02 -12.06
C PHE A 148 10.37 11.53 -11.96
N SER A 149 9.29 12.28 -11.73
CA SER A 149 9.26 13.74 -11.69
C SER A 149 8.92 14.23 -10.28
N GLU A 150 9.21 15.51 -10.01
CA GLU A 150 8.95 16.13 -8.69
C GLU A 150 7.47 16.08 -8.35
N LYS A 151 6.61 16.12 -9.37
CA LYS A 151 5.15 16.07 -9.24
C LYS A 151 4.66 14.75 -8.65
N LEU A 152 5.32 13.64 -8.94
CA LEU A 152 4.91 12.31 -8.46
C LEU A 152 5.46 11.98 -7.07
N THR A 153 6.55 12.65 -6.66
CA THR A 153 7.21 12.45 -5.36
C THR A 153 6.99 13.62 -4.40
N GLY A 154 6.22 14.64 -4.81
CA GLY A 154 5.99 15.87 -4.05
C GLY A 154 7.26 16.62 -3.67
N GLY A 155 8.27 16.63 -4.55
CA GLY A 155 9.54 17.32 -4.31
C GLY A 155 10.59 16.54 -3.51
N LYS A 156 10.32 15.29 -3.11
CA LYS A 156 11.29 14.40 -2.41
C LYS A 156 12.04 13.44 -3.36
N ILE A 157 12.36 13.87 -4.59
CA ILE A 157 12.89 12.96 -5.64
C ILE A 157 14.11 12.15 -5.17
N SER A 158 15.13 12.80 -4.61
CA SER A 158 16.41 12.14 -4.35
C SER A 158 16.26 11.02 -3.31
N VAL A 159 15.63 11.32 -2.17
CA VAL A 159 15.40 10.36 -1.09
C VAL A 159 14.46 9.24 -1.54
N ALA A 160 13.37 9.56 -2.25
CA ALA A 160 12.45 8.55 -2.74
C ALA A 160 13.13 7.63 -3.77
N SER A 161 13.94 8.17 -4.67
CA SER A 161 14.67 7.40 -5.68
C SER A 161 15.71 6.46 -5.05
N GLU A 162 16.49 6.94 -4.09
CA GLU A 162 17.46 6.10 -3.37
C GLU A 162 16.78 4.98 -2.58
N LEU A 163 15.69 5.31 -1.87
CA LEU A 163 14.93 4.35 -1.08
C LEU A 163 14.27 3.28 -1.96
N LEU A 164 13.78 3.65 -3.14
CA LEU A 164 13.24 2.71 -4.13
C LEU A 164 14.30 1.73 -4.63
N GLU A 165 15.52 2.19 -4.91
CA GLU A 165 16.62 1.30 -5.32
C GLU A 165 17.05 0.37 -4.18
N VAL A 166 17.16 0.87 -2.94
CA VAL A 166 17.44 0.04 -1.75
C VAL A 166 16.35 -1.02 -1.55
N ASN A 167 15.09 -0.62 -1.60
CA ASN A 167 13.94 -1.51 -1.52
C ASN A 167 14.05 -2.62 -2.57
N LYS A 168 14.23 -2.24 -3.84
CA LYS A 168 14.32 -3.18 -4.96
C LYS A 168 15.44 -4.19 -4.79
N LEU A 169 16.64 -3.74 -4.39
CA LEU A 169 17.80 -4.60 -4.17
C LEU A 169 17.58 -5.58 -3.01
N LYS A 170 17.03 -5.10 -1.89
CA LYS A 170 16.88 -5.91 -0.67
C LYS A 170 15.67 -6.85 -0.72
N ARG A 171 14.63 -6.52 -1.51
CA ARG A 171 13.34 -7.23 -1.56
C ARG A 171 13.07 -7.96 -2.88
N ALA A 172 14.03 -8.01 -3.80
CA ALA A 172 13.92 -8.75 -5.07
C ALA A 172 13.50 -10.23 -4.87
N HIS A 173 13.98 -10.87 -3.80
CA HIS A 173 13.72 -12.26 -3.47
C HIS A 173 12.23 -12.58 -3.22
N PHE A 174 11.38 -11.59 -2.89
CA PHE A 174 9.94 -11.81 -2.79
C PHE A 174 9.29 -12.08 -4.14
N PHE A 175 9.89 -11.61 -5.24
CA PHE A 175 9.38 -11.86 -6.59
C PHE A 175 9.73 -13.25 -7.10
N ASP A 176 10.89 -13.77 -6.72
CA ASP A 176 11.29 -15.13 -7.09
C ASP A 176 10.30 -16.17 -6.54
N ARG A 177 9.71 -15.89 -5.36
CA ARG A 177 8.71 -16.75 -4.69
C ARG A 177 7.34 -16.79 -5.38
N ILE A 178 7.03 -15.81 -6.22
CA ILE A 178 5.71 -15.65 -6.87
C ILE A 178 5.78 -15.70 -8.40
N SER A 179 6.96 -15.93 -8.97
CA SER A 179 7.18 -15.99 -10.42
C SER A 179 6.98 -17.38 -11.02
N THR A 180 6.20 -18.25 -10.37
CA THR A 180 5.87 -19.59 -10.88
C THR A 180 4.52 -19.59 -11.59
#